data_AF-A0A2D6DVV0-F1
#
_entry.id   AF-A0A2D6DVV0-F1
#
_cell.length_a   1.000
_cell.length_b   1.000
_cell.length_c   1.000
_cell.angle_alpha   90.00
_cell.angle_beta   90.00
_cell.angle_gamma   90.00
#
_symmetry.space_group_name_H-M   'P 1'
#
loop_
_entity.id
_entity.type
_entity.pdbx_description
1 polymer ?
#
loop_
_entity_poly.entity_id
_entity_poly.type
_entity_poly.pdbx_seq_one_letter_code
_entity_poly.pdbx_strand_id
1 'polypeptide(L)'
;MIGVTVPSFGVEREYVDRARLTESEEALVLKMARNRGIEEVAKIRTYNMFPTPFRGIAVHGPDQIEGREVSHRVLSVSYRKWLEPGAKPGKDDLLMGDFWAGRAKVVKKTILRHGKDEFRIATPRGISVEVCESVLAHLLDGRYRLGPAVEEKMMDGVDWLKPLHFGKWKDLISAGYGHKNKGSGFFDLQIKVVGKELTIEQVFQAIP
;
A
#
# COMPACT_ATOMS: atom_id res chain seq x y z
N MET A 1 -5.18 -7.67 -27.48
CA MET A 1 -4.19 -8.70 -27.10
C MET A 1 -4.12 -8.72 -25.59
N ILE A 2 -4.58 -9.82 -24.97
CA ILE A 2 -4.61 -9.99 -23.52
C ILE A 2 -3.23 -10.50 -23.12
N GLY A 3 -2.44 -9.66 -22.46
CA GLY A 3 -1.18 -10.05 -21.86
C GLY A 3 -1.46 -10.93 -20.66
N VAL A 4 -1.54 -12.24 -20.88
CA VAL A 4 -1.46 -13.23 -19.81
C VAL A 4 -0.02 -13.14 -19.27
N THR A 5 0.17 -12.45 -18.15
CA THR A 5 1.40 -12.60 -17.36
C THR A 5 1.41 -14.00 -16.79
N VAL A 6 2.11 -14.89 -17.49
CA VAL A 6 2.56 -16.17 -16.97
C VAL A 6 3.42 -15.88 -15.73
N PRO A 7 3.16 -16.47 -14.56
CA PRO A 7 4.06 -16.30 -13.43
C PRO A 7 5.40 -16.95 -13.80
N SER A 8 6.43 -16.13 -14.03
CA SER A 8 7.80 -16.65 -13.96
C SER A 8 7.98 -17.17 -12.55
N PHE A 9 8.33 -18.45 -12.38
CA PHE A 9 8.83 -18.95 -11.10
C PHE A 9 10.02 -18.08 -10.66
N GLY A 10 9.77 -17.11 -9.79
CA GLY A 10 10.74 -16.10 -9.41
C GLY A 10 10.13 -15.05 -8.49
N VAL A 11 10.89 -14.66 -7.46
CA VAL A 11 10.53 -13.58 -6.55
C VAL A 11 10.47 -12.25 -7.32
N GLU A 12 9.34 -11.55 -7.25
CA GLU A 12 9.22 -10.19 -7.80
C GLU A 12 10.12 -9.23 -7.01
N ARG A 13 10.87 -8.36 -7.70
CA ARG A 13 11.80 -7.41 -7.08
C ARG A 13 11.40 -5.98 -7.42
N GLU A 14 11.11 -5.19 -6.40
CA GLU A 14 10.79 -3.76 -6.55
C GLU A 14 11.72 -2.93 -5.67
N TYR A 15 12.84 -2.48 -6.23
CA TYR A 15 13.82 -1.70 -5.49
C TYR A 15 13.77 -0.22 -5.88
N VAL A 16 13.83 0.66 -4.89
CA VAL A 16 14.12 2.08 -5.15
C VAL A 16 15.60 2.22 -5.52
N ASP A 17 15.93 3.15 -6.42
CA ASP A 17 17.26 3.21 -7.05
C ASP A 17 18.43 3.33 -6.06
N ARG A 18 18.22 4.01 -4.93
CA ARG A 18 19.24 4.20 -3.87
C ARG A 18 19.19 3.14 -2.76
N ALA A 19 18.38 2.09 -2.92
CA ALA A 19 18.23 1.02 -1.94
C ALA A 19 18.08 -0.33 -2.65
N ARG A 20 19.03 -0.67 -3.51
CA ARG A 20 19.10 -1.98 -4.16
C ARG A 20 19.93 -2.92 -3.31
N LEU A 21 19.43 -4.15 -3.10
CA LEU A 21 20.18 -5.20 -2.43
C LEU A 21 21.10 -5.89 -3.44
N THR A 22 22.29 -6.27 -2.98
CA THR A 22 23.15 -7.23 -3.68
C THR A 22 22.56 -8.65 -3.59
N GLU A 23 23.04 -9.57 -4.42
CA GLU A 23 22.56 -10.96 -4.42
C GLU A 23 22.77 -11.66 -3.06
N SER A 24 23.89 -11.39 -2.39
CA SER A 24 24.21 -11.97 -1.08
C SER A 24 23.32 -11.39 0.04
N GLU A 25 23.06 -10.09 0.01
CA GLU A 25 22.11 -9.43 0.92
C GLU A 25 20.69 -9.94 0.69
N GLU A 26 20.27 -10.09 -0.56
CA GLU A 26 18.96 -10.63 -0.91
C GLU A 26 18.80 -12.06 -0.38
N ALA A 27 19.80 -12.93 -0.58
CA ALA A 27 19.78 -14.29 -0.05
C ALA A 27 19.63 -14.33 1.48
N LEU A 28 20.29 -13.41 2.20
CA LEU A 28 20.13 -13.26 3.65
C LEU A 28 18.72 -12.82 4.04
N VAL A 29 18.16 -11.84 3.33
CA VAL A 29 16.79 -11.36 3.56
C VAL A 29 15.75 -12.45 3.29
N LEU A 30 15.91 -13.22 2.22
CA LEU A 30 15.03 -14.36 1.90
C LEU A 30 15.13 -15.47 2.96
N LYS A 31 16.34 -15.78 3.44
CA LYS A 31 16.54 -16.72 4.54
C LYS A 31 15.88 -16.23 5.84
N MET A 32 16.01 -14.94 6.13
CA MET A 32 15.35 -14.31 7.28
C MET A 32 13.82 -14.38 7.17
N ALA A 33 13.25 -14.15 5.99
CA ALA A 33 11.83 -14.28 5.72
C ALA A 33 11.29 -15.68 6.08
N ARG A 34 11.98 -16.73 5.63
CA ARG A 34 11.64 -18.12 5.99
C ARG A 34 11.65 -18.35 7.49
N ASN A 35 12.71 -17.91 8.18
CA ASN A 35 12.85 -18.06 9.63
C ASN A 35 11.79 -17.26 10.43
N ARG A 36 11.16 -16.24 9.81
CA ARG A 36 10.20 -15.35 10.47
C ARG A 36 8.77 -15.52 9.97
N GLY A 37 8.50 -16.62 9.27
CA GLY A 37 7.15 -17.10 8.97
C GLY A 37 6.68 -16.85 7.55
N ILE A 38 7.58 -16.62 6.59
CA ILE A 38 7.26 -16.55 5.16
C ILE A 38 8.06 -17.65 4.44
N GLU A 39 7.47 -18.84 4.33
CA GLU A 39 8.10 -20.02 3.72
C GLU A 39 8.39 -19.79 2.23
N GLU A 40 7.38 -19.31 1.53
CA GLU A 40 7.46 -18.90 0.12
C GLU A 40 7.38 -17.40 0.00
N VAL A 41 8.30 -16.81 -0.76
CA VAL A 41 8.37 -15.37 -0.99
C VAL A 41 7.84 -15.08 -2.39
N ALA A 42 6.82 -14.22 -2.48
CA ALA A 42 6.29 -13.75 -3.75
C ALA A 42 7.00 -12.48 -4.22
N LYS A 43 7.32 -11.57 -3.29
CA LYS A 43 7.91 -10.27 -3.61
C LYS A 43 8.88 -9.77 -2.54
N ILE A 44 9.95 -9.13 -2.97
CA ILE A 44 10.82 -8.32 -2.14
C ILE A 44 10.81 -6.89 -2.67
N ARG A 45 10.72 -5.92 -1.76
CA ARG A 45 10.79 -4.51 -2.13
C ARG A 45 11.60 -3.69 -1.15
N THR A 46 12.11 -2.57 -1.62
CA THR A 46 12.71 -1.55 -0.76
C THR A 46 11.95 -0.24 -0.89
N TYR A 47 11.96 0.57 0.15
CA TYR A 47 11.20 1.82 0.20
C TYR A 47 11.91 2.88 1.05
N ASN A 48 11.67 4.14 0.74
CA ASN A 48 12.13 5.27 1.54
C ASN A 48 11.17 5.49 2.72
N MET A 49 11.70 5.80 3.90
CA MET A 49 10.95 6.12 5.13
C MET A 49 10.78 7.64 5.28
N PHE A 50 10.15 8.27 4.31
CA PHE A 50 10.03 9.72 4.29
C PHE A 50 9.26 10.30 5.50
N PRO A 51 9.60 11.54 5.97
CA PRO A 51 10.57 12.48 5.39
C PRO A 51 12.04 12.19 5.72
N THR A 52 12.34 11.05 6.37
CA THR A 52 13.72 10.72 6.77
C THR A 52 14.58 10.24 5.58
N PRO A 53 15.92 10.31 5.68
CA PRO A 53 16.81 9.72 4.67
C PRO A 53 16.89 8.18 4.74
N PHE A 54 16.17 7.55 5.67
CA PHE A 54 16.26 6.12 5.95
C PHE A 54 15.45 5.27 4.96
N ARG A 55 15.80 3.99 4.88
CA ARG A 55 15.12 3.02 4.00
C ARG A 55 14.76 1.76 4.77
N GLY A 56 13.73 1.08 4.25
CA GLY A 56 13.31 -0.23 4.73
C GLY A 56 13.23 -1.25 3.62
N ILE A 57 13.15 -2.51 4.03
CA ILE A 57 12.92 -3.66 3.16
C ILE A 57 11.60 -4.30 3.60
N ALA A 58 10.77 -4.69 2.63
CA ALA A 58 9.58 -5.47 2.89
C ALA A 58 9.61 -6.75 2.04
N VAL A 59 9.40 -7.89 2.68
CA VAL A 59 9.25 -9.18 2.03
C VAL A 59 7.80 -9.62 2.16
N HIS A 60 7.19 -10.00 1.05
CA HIS A 60 5.80 -10.41 0.95
C HIS A 60 5.73 -11.90 0.60
N GLY A 61 4.92 -12.64 1.35
CA GLY A 61 4.46 -13.97 0.96
C GLY A 61 3.43 -13.91 -0.17
N PRO A 62 3.03 -15.07 -0.70
CA PRO A 62 1.95 -15.16 -1.69
C PRO A 62 0.62 -14.70 -1.11
N ASP A 63 -0.25 -14.22 -2.00
CA ASP A 63 -1.63 -13.87 -1.65
C ASP A 63 -2.47 -15.12 -1.41
N GLN A 64 -3.27 -15.08 -0.35
CA GLN A 64 -4.36 -15.99 -0.04
C GLN A 64 -5.67 -15.23 -0.25
N ILE A 65 -6.53 -15.71 -1.13
CA ILE A 65 -7.76 -15.02 -1.52
C ILE A 65 -8.96 -15.82 -1.03
N GLU A 66 -9.79 -15.18 -0.21
CA GLU A 66 -11.05 -15.73 0.30
C GLU A 66 -12.19 -14.75 -0.02
N GLY A 67 -12.90 -15.01 -1.12
CA GLY A 67 -13.96 -14.13 -1.61
C GLY A 67 -13.42 -12.74 -1.97
N ARG A 68 -13.78 -11.73 -1.18
CA ARG A 68 -13.32 -10.33 -1.34
C ARG A 68 -12.09 -10.01 -0.49
N GLU A 69 -11.68 -10.89 0.42
CA GLU A 69 -10.50 -10.69 1.25
C GLU A 69 -9.26 -11.23 0.53
N VAL A 70 -8.19 -10.44 0.54
CA VAL A 70 -6.84 -10.88 0.17
C VAL A 70 -5.97 -10.73 1.41
N SER A 71 -5.35 -11.81 1.85
CA SER A 71 -4.38 -11.78 2.94
C SER A 71 -3.03 -12.27 2.48
N HIS A 72 -1.96 -11.70 3.02
CA HIS A 72 -0.61 -12.21 2.84
C HIS A 72 0.26 -11.84 4.04
N ARG A 73 1.36 -12.56 4.23
CA ARG A 73 2.34 -12.22 5.26
C ARG A 73 3.32 -11.17 4.73
N VAL A 74 3.65 -10.20 5.57
CA VAL A 74 4.66 -9.18 5.31
C VAL A 74 5.69 -9.20 6.42
N LEU A 75 6.97 -9.26 6.05
CA LEU A 75 8.09 -9.07 6.96
C LEU A 75 8.75 -7.72 6.65
N SER A 76 8.80 -6.84 7.64
CA SER A 76 9.65 -5.65 7.60
C SER A 76 11.05 -6.02 8.08
N VAL A 77 12.04 -5.77 7.23
CA VAL A 77 13.46 -6.02 7.52
C VAL A 77 14.20 -4.70 7.60
N SER A 78 14.97 -4.57 8.66
CA SER A 78 15.86 -3.45 8.95
C SER A 78 17.27 -3.79 8.46
N TYR A 79 17.93 -2.81 7.84
CA TYR A 79 19.34 -2.91 7.45
C TYR A 79 20.12 -1.80 8.13
N ARG A 80 21.14 -2.17 8.93
CA ARG A 80 21.95 -1.21 9.72
C ARG A 80 22.38 0.02 8.94
N LYS A 81 22.84 -0.17 7.68
CA LYS A 81 23.39 0.91 6.85
C LYS A 81 22.34 1.89 6.33
N TRP A 82 21.05 1.56 6.46
CA TRP A 82 19.93 2.35 5.95
C TRP A 82 19.11 3.03 7.05
N LEU A 83 19.52 2.89 8.31
CA LEU A 83 18.78 3.38 9.46
C LEU A 83 19.57 4.46 10.21
N GLU A 84 18.95 5.02 11.24
CA GLU A 84 19.57 6.02 12.10
C GLU A 84 20.83 5.48 12.79
N PRO A 85 21.86 6.34 12.99
CA PRO A 85 23.01 5.97 13.80
C PRO A 85 22.57 5.49 15.20
N GLY A 86 23.01 4.29 15.57
CA GLY A 86 22.65 3.69 16.85
C GLY A 86 21.37 2.84 16.85
N ALA A 87 20.68 2.70 15.71
CA ALA A 87 19.59 1.73 15.57
C ALA A 87 20.04 0.31 15.95
N LYS A 88 19.23 -0.36 16.77
CA LYS A 88 19.50 -1.70 17.29
C LYS A 88 18.27 -2.60 17.11
N PRO A 89 18.47 -3.92 16.94
CA PRO A 89 17.38 -4.88 16.98
C PRO A 89 16.64 -4.82 18.32
N GLY A 90 15.33 -5.08 18.27
CA GLY A 90 14.53 -5.35 19.46
C GLY A 90 14.92 -6.69 20.11
N LYS A 91 14.44 -6.92 21.33
CA LYS A 91 14.79 -8.10 22.14
C LYS A 91 14.51 -9.43 21.43
N ASP A 92 13.42 -9.50 20.68
CA ASP A 92 12.96 -10.73 20.02
C ASP A 92 13.28 -10.77 18.52
N ASP A 93 14.04 -9.79 18.01
CA ASP A 93 14.40 -9.69 16.60
C ASP A 93 15.43 -10.76 16.22
N LEU A 94 15.24 -11.33 15.03
CA LEU A 94 16.24 -12.22 14.44
C LEU A 94 17.31 -11.36 13.77
N LEU A 95 18.54 -11.42 14.28
CA LEU A 95 19.71 -10.77 13.69
C LEU A 95 20.44 -11.73 12.75
N MET A 96 20.74 -11.29 11.53
CA MET A 96 21.58 -12.02 10.57
C MET A 96 22.50 -11.03 9.85
N GLY A 97 23.78 -11.01 10.24
CA GLY A 97 24.72 -9.99 9.77
C GLY A 97 24.26 -8.58 10.19
N ASP A 98 24.18 -7.67 9.23
CA ASP A 98 23.72 -6.29 9.43
C ASP A 98 22.19 -6.12 9.34
N PHE A 99 21.45 -7.21 9.14
CA PHE A 99 20.00 -7.20 9.01
C PHE A 99 19.32 -7.71 10.28
N TRP A 100 18.17 -7.13 10.60
CA TRP A 100 17.29 -7.69 11.62
C TRP A 100 15.82 -7.53 11.28
N ALA A 101 15.00 -8.43 11.82
CA ALA A 101 13.55 -8.35 11.66
C ALA A 101 12.78 -8.98 12.81
N GLY A 102 11.59 -8.42 13.05
CA GLY A 102 10.55 -8.98 13.91
C GLY A 102 9.91 -10.23 13.30
N ARG A 103 8.74 -10.61 13.79
CA ARG A 103 7.90 -11.64 13.16
C ARG A 103 7.17 -11.07 11.95
N ALA A 104 6.95 -11.90 10.92
CA ALA A 104 6.07 -11.52 9.82
C ALA A 104 4.64 -11.30 10.36
N LYS A 105 3.96 -10.30 9.81
CA LYS A 105 2.58 -9.95 10.17
C LYS A 105 1.65 -10.33 9.03
N VAL A 106 0.44 -10.75 9.34
CA VAL A 106 -0.61 -10.92 8.32
C VAL A 106 -1.18 -9.54 8.00
N VAL A 107 -1.16 -9.18 6.73
CA VAL A 107 -1.81 -7.98 6.19
C VAL A 107 -3.03 -8.43 5.41
N LYS A 108 -4.16 -7.79 5.69
CA LYS A 108 -5.43 -8.01 4.99
C LYS A 108 -5.76 -6.82 4.10
N LYS A 109 -6.33 -7.11 2.96
CA LYS A 109 -6.85 -6.18 1.96
C LYS A 109 -8.21 -6.63 1.49
N THR A 110 -8.96 -5.70 0.93
CA THR A 110 -10.29 -5.96 0.36
C THR A 110 -10.28 -5.64 -1.13
N ILE A 111 -10.89 -6.53 -1.92
CA ILE A 111 -11.11 -6.35 -3.36
C ILE A 111 -12.42 -5.58 -3.58
N LEU A 112 -12.30 -4.39 -4.12
CA LEU A 112 -13.40 -3.64 -4.72
C LEU A 112 -13.47 -3.95 -6.22
N ARG A 113 -14.68 -3.93 -6.79
CA ARG A 113 -14.93 -4.11 -8.21
C ARG A 113 -15.59 -2.87 -8.80
N HIS A 114 -15.16 -2.53 -10.01
CA HIS A 114 -15.84 -1.57 -10.86
C HIS A 114 -15.82 -2.11 -12.30
N GLY A 115 -16.98 -2.52 -12.81
CA GLY A 115 -17.06 -3.22 -14.09
C GLY A 115 -16.26 -4.53 -14.08
N LYS A 116 -15.22 -4.61 -14.92
CA LYS A 116 -14.31 -5.76 -15.01
C LYS A 116 -13.02 -5.57 -14.21
N ASP A 117 -12.82 -4.39 -13.63
CA ASP A 117 -11.59 -4.03 -12.93
C ASP A 117 -11.71 -4.37 -11.44
N GLU A 118 -10.61 -4.84 -10.88
CA GLU A 118 -10.47 -5.16 -9.45
C GLU A 118 -9.41 -4.26 -8.81
N PHE A 119 -9.79 -3.64 -7.69
CA PHE A 119 -8.95 -2.72 -6.94
C PHE A 119 -8.74 -3.26 -5.52
N ARG A 120 -7.50 -3.25 -5.04
CA ARG A 120 -7.15 -3.75 -3.71
C ARG A 120 -6.86 -2.62 -2.74
N ILE A 121 -7.71 -2.49 -1.74
CA ILE A 121 -7.61 -1.46 -0.70
C ILE A 121 -7.28 -2.07 0.66
N ALA A 122 -6.86 -1.25 1.62
CA ALA A 122 -6.89 -1.62 3.03
C ALA A 122 -8.33 -1.97 3.45
N THR A 123 -8.49 -2.86 4.43
CA THR A 123 -9.81 -3.25 4.94
C THR A 123 -10.63 -2.02 5.33
N PRO A 124 -11.84 -1.83 4.76
CA PRO A 124 -12.67 -0.68 5.05
C PRO A 124 -13.03 -0.58 6.54
N ARG A 125 -13.11 0.65 7.05
CA ARG A 125 -13.46 0.92 8.46
C ARG A 125 -14.78 1.66 8.56
N GLY A 126 -15.76 1.09 9.26
CA GLY A 126 -17.06 1.74 9.51
C GLY A 126 -17.95 1.90 8.27
N ILE A 127 -17.64 1.20 7.18
CA ILE A 127 -18.35 1.31 5.90
C ILE A 127 -18.39 -0.06 5.22
N SER A 128 -19.46 -0.36 4.47
CA SER A 128 -19.58 -1.62 3.73
C SER A 128 -18.81 -1.58 2.41
N VAL A 129 -18.51 -2.76 1.86
CA VAL A 129 -17.79 -2.89 0.58
C VAL A 129 -18.60 -2.29 -0.57
N GLU A 130 -19.92 -2.47 -0.56
CA GLU A 130 -20.84 -1.97 -1.59
C GLU A 130 -20.86 -0.44 -1.62
N VAL A 131 -20.81 0.20 -0.45
CA VAL A 131 -20.71 1.66 -0.37
C VAL A 131 -19.34 2.12 -0.89
N CYS A 132 -18.26 1.40 -0.57
CA CYS A 132 -16.93 1.71 -1.13
C CYS A 132 -16.91 1.60 -2.65
N GLU A 133 -17.50 0.53 -3.22
CA GLU A 133 -17.61 0.34 -4.68
C GLU A 133 -18.47 1.42 -5.34
N SER A 134 -19.56 1.85 -4.68
CA SER A 134 -20.39 2.97 -5.17
C SER A 134 -19.60 4.29 -5.21
N VAL A 135 -18.88 4.62 -4.14
CA VAL A 135 -18.02 5.82 -4.07
C VAL A 135 -16.90 5.73 -5.11
N LEU A 136 -16.23 4.57 -5.22
CA LEU A 136 -15.20 4.32 -6.22
C LEU A 136 -15.74 4.56 -7.64
N ALA A 137 -16.92 4.02 -7.96
CA ALA A 137 -17.54 4.21 -9.27
C ALA A 137 -17.83 5.68 -9.55
N HIS A 138 -18.38 6.42 -8.58
CA HIS A 138 -18.61 7.86 -8.75
C HIS A 138 -17.32 8.65 -9.01
N LEU A 139 -16.22 8.30 -8.33
CA LEU A 139 -14.93 8.97 -8.52
C LEU A 139 -14.30 8.63 -9.87
N LEU A 140 -14.30 7.34 -10.26
CA LEU A 140 -13.77 6.88 -11.55
C LEU A 140 -14.56 7.45 -12.74
N ASP A 141 -15.87 7.56 -12.61
CA ASP A 141 -16.75 8.11 -13.65
C ASP A 141 -16.73 9.65 -13.72
N GLY A 142 -15.99 10.32 -12.83
CA GLY A 142 -16.00 11.80 -12.72
C GLY A 142 -17.34 12.37 -12.23
N ARG A 143 -18.20 11.55 -11.62
CA ARG A 143 -19.54 11.92 -11.13
C ARG A 143 -19.50 12.44 -9.70
N TYR A 144 -18.75 13.53 -9.49
CA TYR A 144 -18.61 14.20 -8.21
C TYR A 144 -18.58 15.73 -8.36
N ARG A 145 -18.81 16.44 -7.25
CA ARG A 145 -18.63 17.89 -7.14
C ARG A 145 -17.46 18.20 -6.21
N LEU A 146 -16.81 19.34 -6.44
CA LEU A 146 -15.83 19.90 -5.53
C LEU A 146 -16.52 20.87 -4.57
N GLY A 147 -16.27 20.69 -3.28
CA GLY A 147 -16.66 21.66 -2.26
C GLY A 147 -15.82 22.94 -2.36
N PRO A 148 -16.26 24.03 -1.72
CA PRO A 148 -15.61 25.35 -1.84
C PRO A 148 -14.18 25.37 -1.29
N ALA A 149 -13.79 24.40 -0.46
CA ALA A 149 -12.45 24.28 0.11
C ALA A 149 -11.48 23.44 -0.75
N VAL A 150 -11.91 22.97 -1.93
CA VAL A 150 -11.09 22.10 -2.79
C VAL A 150 -10.74 22.82 -4.08
N GLU A 151 -9.44 23.03 -4.30
CA GLU A 151 -8.93 23.58 -5.55
C GLU A 151 -8.84 22.48 -6.62
N GLU A 152 -9.38 22.75 -7.82
CA GLU A 152 -9.41 21.77 -8.92
C GLU A 152 -8.03 21.21 -9.27
N LYS A 153 -7.01 22.07 -9.31
CA LYS A 153 -5.61 21.67 -9.58
C LYS A 153 -5.04 20.64 -8.59
N MET A 154 -5.59 20.53 -7.38
CA MET A 154 -5.16 19.48 -6.43
C MET A 154 -5.56 18.08 -6.92
N MET A 155 -6.59 17.98 -7.76
CA MET A 155 -7.10 16.71 -8.26
C MET A 155 -6.20 16.15 -9.38
N ASP A 156 -5.42 17.00 -10.05
CA ASP A 156 -4.54 16.59 -11.15
C ASP A 156 -3.48 15.58 -10.72
N GLY A 157 -3.05 15.65 -9.45
CA GLY A 157 -2.09 14.72 -8.87
C GLY A 157 -2.67 13.37 -8.45
N VAL A 158 -4.00 13.27 -8.30
CA VAL A 158 -4.67 12.09 -7.77
C VAL A 158 -4.67 10.96 -8.81
N ASP A 159 -4.10 9.81 -8.45
CA ASP A 159 -4.18 8.60 -9.26
C ASP A 159 -5.46 7.83 -8.93
N TRP A 160 -6.54 8.15 -9.65
CA TRP A 160 -7.86 7.53 -9.47
C TRP A 160 -7.87 6.01 -9.65
N LEU A 161 -6.89 5.44 -10.38
CA LEU A 161 -6.76 4.00 -10.58
C LEU A 161 -5.99 3.32 -9.43
N LYS A 162 -5.56 4.08 -8.43
CA LYS A 162 -4.79 3.60 -7.28
C LYS A 162 -5.46 3.96 -5.95
N PRO A 163 -6.68 3.46 -5.69
CA PRO A 163 -7.29 3.60 -4.38
C PRO A 163 -6.48 2.84 -3.33
N LEU A 164 -6.33 3.43 -2.15
CA LEU A 164 -5.54 2.90 -1.04
C LEU A 164 -6.42 2.43 0.11
N HIS A 165 -7.42 3.23 0.50
CA HIS A 165 -8.35 2.89 1.57
C HIS A 165 -9.68 3.61 1.40
N PHE A 166 -10.70 3.05 2.03
CA PHE A 166 -11.98 3.73 2.27
C PHE A 166 -12.36 3.54 3.74
N GLY A 167 -12.97 4.55 4.33
CA GLY A 167 -13.49 4.47 5.69
C GLY A 167 -14.59 5.50 5.89
N LYS A 168 -15.39 5.33 6.93
CA LYS A 168 -16.39 6.31 7.32
C LYS A 168 -16.17 6.74 8.76
N TRP A 169 -16.20 8.05 8.96
CA TRP A 169 -16.18 8.66 10.28
C TRP A 169 -17.29 9.70 10.35
N LYS A 170 -18.25 9.48 11.25
CA LYS A 170 -19.49 10.27 11.31
C LYS A 170 -20.18 10.29 9.93
N ASP A 171 -20.38 11.47 9.35
CA ASP A 171 -21.08 11.67 8.09
C ASP A 171 -20.15 11.79 6.88
N LEU A 172 -18.84 11.65 7.09
CA LEU A 172 -17.83 11.76 6.03
C LEU A 172 -17.22 10.39 5.71
N ILE A 173 -17.00 10.16 4.43
CA ILE A 173 -16.23 9.05 3.90
C ILE A 173 -14.82 9.56 3.61
N SER A 174 -13.82 8.92 4.21
CA SER A 174 -12.41 9.12 3.87
C SER A 174 -12.05 8.13 2.76
N ALA A 175 -11.52 8.64 1.65
CA ALA A 175 -11.05 7.83 0.53
C ALA A 175 -9.60 8.22 0.18
N GLY A 176 -8.69 7.29 0.37
CA GLY A 176 -7.27 7.49 0.08
C GLY A 176 -6.90 7.07 -1.34
N TYR A 177 -6.09 7.87 -2.02
CA TYR A 177 -5.59 7.59 -3.37
C TYR A 177 -4.10 7.89 -3.49
N GLY A 178 -3.38 7.07 -4.25
CA GLY A 178 -1.97 7.34 -4.54
C GLY A 178 -1.78 8.62 -5.37
N HIS A 179 -0.59 9.18 -5.31
CA HIS A 179 -0.17 10.23 -6.25
C HIS A 179 0.29 9.59 -7.59
N LYS A 180 -0.02 10.22 -8.73
CA LYS A 180 0.41 9.77 -10.08
C LYS A 180 1.93 9.65 -10.18
N ASN A 181 2.65 10.68 -9.70
CA ASN A 181 4.10 10.66 -9.56
C ASN A 181 4.55 9.70 -8.43
N LYS A 182 5.44 8.76 -8.78
CA LYS A 182 6.03 7.83 -7.81
C LYS A 182 6.77 8.59 -6.72
N GLY A 183 6.56 8.18 -5.47
CA GLY A 183 7.24 8.77 -4.32
C GLY A 183 6.72 10.14 -3.89
N SER A 184 5.62 10.63 -4.48
CA SER A 184 5.00 11.91 -4.10
C SER A 184 3.85 11.77 -3.08
N GLY A 185 3.77 10.61 -2.42
CA GLY A 185 2.81 10.39 -1.35
C GLY A 185 1.43 9.94 -1.80
N PHE A 186 0.42 10.37 -1.05
CA PHE A 186 -0.98 10.04 -1.29
C PHE A 186 -1.89 11.20 -0.89
N PHE A 187 -3.11 11.15 -1.40
CA PHE A 187 -4.21 12.04 -1.06
C PHE A 187 -5.21 11.31 -0.18
N ASP A 188 -5.80 12.03 0.78
CA ASP A 188 -6.96 11.59 1.53
C ASP A 188 -8.11 12.57 1.26
N LEU A 189 -9.16 12.06 0.61
CA LEU A 189 -10.34 12.81 0.23
C LEU A 189 -11.40 12.66 1.32
N GLN A 190 -11.94 13.78 1.79
CA GLN A 190 -13.10 13.80 2.68
C GLN A 190 -14.37 14.02 1.87
N ILE A 191 -15.22 13.01 1.82
CA ILE A 191 -16.34 12.91 0.90
C ILE A 191 -17.65 12.91 1.67
N LYS A 192 -18.57 13.76 1.25
CA LYS A 192 -19.95 13.75 1.73
C LYS A 192 -20.85 13.15 0.64
N VAL A 193 -21.72 12.23 1.05
CA VAL A 193 -22.71 11.61 0.17
C VAL A 193 -24.11 11.99 0.66
N VAL A 194 -24.88 12.67 -0.19
CA VAL A 194 -26.28 13.05 0.08
C VAL A 194 -27.14 12.53 -1.06
N GLY A 195 -27.96 11.51 -0.76
CA GLY A 195 -28.70 10.80 -1.80
C GLY A 195 -27.76 10.15 -2.82
N LYS A 196 -27.82 10.62 -4.08
CA LYS A 196 -26.96 10.17 -5.18
C LYS A 196 -25.80 11.12 -5.49
N GLU A 197 -25.71 12.24 -4.77
CA GLU A 197 -24.68 13.24 -5.00
C GLU A 197 -23.46 12.97 -4.13
N LEU A 198 -22.28 13.05 -4.73
CA LEU A 198 -20.98 12.93 -4.07
C LEU A 198 -20.27 14.28 -4.16
N THR A 199 -19.91 14.83 -3.00
CA THR A 199 -19.12 16.07 -2.91
C THR A 199 -17.81 15.77 -2.19
N ILE A 200 -16.69 16.15 -2.80
CA ILE A 200 -15.37 16.16 -2.14
C ILE A 200 -15.28 17.47 -1.36
N GLU A 201 -15.43 17.40 -0.04
CA GLU A 201 -15.47 18.58 0.84
C GLU A 201 -14.06 19.11 1.14
N GLN A 202 -13.09 18.20 1.31
CA GLN A 202 -11.71 18.53 1.62
C GLN A 202 -10.76 17.50 1.01
N VAL A 203 -9.53 17.94 0.74
CA VAL A 203 -8.44 17.06 0.31
C VAL A 203 -7.20 17.35 1.13
N PHE A 204 -6.65 16.30 1.73
CA PHE A 204 -5.36 16.36 2.40
C PHE A 204 -4.33 15.66 1.52
N GLN A 205 -3.18 16.29 1.32
CA GLN A 205 -2.04 15.67 0.67
C GLN A 205 -1.00 15.30 1.72
N ALA A 206 -0.72 14.00 1.87
CA ALA A 206 0.41 13.53 2.66
C ALA A 206 1.62 13.47 1.73
N ILE A 207 2.44 14.52 1.77
CA ILE A 207 3.71 14.56 1.05
C ILE A 207 4.76 13.85 1.93
N PRO A 208 5.47 12.85 1.38
CA PRO A 208 6.57 12.20 2.07
C PRO A 208 7.67 13.18 2.47
#